data_AF-A0A428J6Q8-F1
#
_entry.id   AF-A0A428J6Q8-F1
#
_cell.length_a   1.000
_cell.length_b   1.000
_cell.length_c   1.000
_cell.angle_alpha   90.00
_cell.angle_beta   90.00
_cell.angle_gamma   90.00
#
_symmetry.space_group_name_H-M   'P 1'
#
loop_
_entity.id
_entity.type
_entity.pdbx_description
1 polymer ?
#
loop_
_entity_poly.entity_id
_entity_poly.type
_entity_poly.pdbx_seq_one_letter_code
_entity_poly.pdbx_strand_id
1 'polypeptide(L)'
;MFIKNSCVIQEFFSVYQEILSGFQEILYVFQEILHVYQESCVIQEFFSVYYTSSHDGERVENHKWIVHEELDNIGEGVLKPGTEVTTSAEHMIGMKDTTQEIVSSETTTVYMVDFVTADGQKVTNHKWVTESELRPLE
;
A
#
# COMPACT_ATOMS: atom_id res chain seq x y z
N MET A 1 -10.03 26.89 -53.39
CA MET A 1 -8.90 27.15 -52.47
C MET A 1 -9.29 26.69 -51.06
N PHE A 2 -9.51 25.38 -50.86
CA PHE A 2 -9.96 24.83 -49.56
C PHE A 2 -9.21 23.55 -49.13
N ILE A 3 -8.35 22.99 -49.99
CA ILE A 3 -7.69 21.68 -49.76
C ILE A 3 -6.38 21.82 -48.97
N LYS A 4 -5.69 22.97 -49.05
CA LYS A 4 -4.39 23.18 -48.36
C LYS A 4 -4.50 23.36 -46.84
N ASN A 5 -5.64 23.84 -46.33
CA ASN A 5 -5.82 24.03 -44.89
C ASN A 5 -6.05 22.69 -44.16
N SER A 6 -6.53 21.65 -44.86
CA SER A 6 -6.77 20.32 -44.28
C SER A 6 -5.48 19.57 -43.97
N CYS A 7 -4.47 19.66 -44.85
CA CYS A 7 -3.19 18.95 -44.69
C CYS A 7 -2.37 19.52 -43.53
N VAL A 8 -2.33 20.86 -43.40
CA VAL A 8 -1.62 21.54 -42.32
C VAL A 8 -2.25 21.21 -40.96
N ILE A 9 -3.58 21.19 -40.85
CA ILE A 9 -4.27 20.80 -39.61
C ILE A 9 -4.00 19.34 -39.24
N GLN A 10 -3.89 18.45 -40.24
CA GLN A 10 -3.57 17.05 -40.02
C GLN A 10 -2.13 16.85 -39.50
N GLU A 11 -1.16 17.62 -40.00
CA GLU A 11 0.20 17.62 -39.48
C GLU A 11 0.27 18.14 -38.03
N PHE A 12 -0.43 19.24 -37.73
CA PHE A 12 -0.53 19.74 -36.35
C PHE A 12 -1.19 18.73 -35.40
N PHE A 13 -2.23 18.04 -35.86
CA PHE A 13 -2.88 17.00 -35.08
C PHE A 13 -1.96 15.79 -34.85
N SER A 14 -1.20 15.36 -35.86
CA SER A 14 -0.22 14.27 -35.72
C SER A 14 0.85 14.60 -34.69
N VAL A 15 1.42 15.80 -34.76
CA VAL A 15 2.42 16.27 -33.80
C VAL A 15 1.85 16.34 -32.38
N TYR A 16 0.60 16.80 -32.23
CA TYR A 16 -0.06 16.81 -30.92
C TYR A 16 -0.28 15.40 -30.36
N GLN A 17 -0.68 14.43 -31.19
CA GLN A 17 -0.87 13.05 -30.76
C GLN A 17 0.46 12.39 -30.36
N GLU A 18 1.54 12.64 -31.09
CA GLU A 18 2.88 12.14 -30.73
C GLU A 18 3.36 12.72 -29.40
N ILE A 19 3.18 14.03 -29.20
CA ILE A 19 3.49 14.69 -27.93
C ILE A 19 2.66 14.10 -26.78
N LEU A 20 1.36 13.92 -26.99
CA LEU A 20 0.45 13.36 -25.99
C LEU A 20 0.82 11.91 -25.64
N SER A 21 1.16 11.09 -26.64
CA SER A 21 1.64 9.72 -26.44
C SER A 21 2.93 9.70 -25.63
N GLY A 22 3.88 10.59 -25.95
CA GLY A 22 5.11 10.73 -25.17
C GLY A 22 4.84 11.13 -23.71
N PHE A 23 3.89 12.06 -23.47
CA PHE A 23 3.48 12.40 -22.11
C PHE A 23 2.80 11.24 -21.39
N GLN A 24 1.99 10.43 -22.08
CA GLN A 24 1.34 9.26 -21.49
C GLN A 24 2.36 8.16 -21.12
N GLU A 25 3.35 7.90 -21.97
CA GLU A 25 4.43 6.97 -21.66
C GLU A 25 5.28 7.46 -20.49
N ILE A 26 5.60 8.76 -20.45
CA ILE A 26 6.30 9.37 -19.31
C ILE A 26 5.47 9.25 -18.04
N LEU A 27 4.17 9.56 -18.09
CA LEU A 27 3.26 9.39 -16.96
C LEU A 27 3.20 7.94 -16.48
N TYR A 28 3.18 6.97 -17.39
CA TYR A 28 3.21 5.55 -17.06
C TYR A 28 4.52 5.17 -16.36
N VAL A 29 5.67 5.61 -16.87
CA VAL A 29 6.97 5.37 -16.23
C VAL A 29 7.05 6.06 -14.86
N PHE A 30 6.52 7.28 -14.71
CA PHE A 30 6.43 7.95 -13.42
C PHE A 30 5.50 7.21 -12.46
N GLN A 31 4.38 6.68 -12.93
CA GLN A 31 3.46 5.87 -12.10
C GLN A 31 4.13 4.57 -11.64
N GLU A 32 4.82 3.85 -12.52
CA GLU A 32 5.59 2.65 -12.19
C GLU A 32 6.73 2.96 -11.20
N ILE A 33 7.47 4.05 -11.42
CA ILE A 33 8.53 4.49 -10.51
C ILE A 33 7.94 4.91 -9.15
N LEU A 34 6.83 5.66 -9.13
CA LEU A 34 6.15 6.04 -7.90
C LEU A 34 5.69 4.80 -7.13
N HIS A 35 5.21 3.77 -7.83
CA HIS A 35 4.85 2.49 -7.23
C HIS A 35 6.06 1.82 -6.56
N VAL A 36 7.20 1.75 -7.24
CA VAL A 36 8.46 1.22 -6.66
C VAL A 36 8.95 2.05 -5.46
N TYR A 37 8.81 3.38 -5.49
CA TYR A 37 9.17 4.25 -4.35
C TYR A 37 8.20 4.12 -3.17
N GLN A 38 6.91 3.86 -3.41
CA GLN A 38 5.95 3.57 -2.36
C GLN A 38 6.21 2.20 -1.69
N GLU A 39 6.96 1.31 -2.34
CA GLU A 39 7.36 0.01 -1.80
C GLU A 39 8.74 -0.01 -1.13
N SER A 40 9.50 1.09 -1.14
CA SER A 40 10.86 1.13 -0.61
C SER A 40 11.04 2.06 0.60
N CYS A 41 11.16 1.45 1.79
CA CYS A 41 11.82 2.00 2.98
C CYS A 41 11.35 3.41 3.42
N VAL A 42 10.07 3.57 3.71
CA VAL A 42 9.53 4.78 4.34
C VAL A 42 9.43 4.56 5.85
N ILE A 43 9.96 5.50 6.64
CA ILE A 43 9.72 5.54 8.08
C ILE A 43 8.26 5.90 8.29
N GLN A 44 7.51 5.01 8.93
CA GLN A 44 6.07 5.15 9.07
C GLN A 44 5.62 4.76 10.49
N GLU A 45 4.44 5.23 10.89
CA GLU A 45 3.78 4.80 12.13
C GLU A 45 2.96 3.52 11.89
N PHE A 46 3.26 2.50 12.68
CA PHE A 46 2.60 1.19 12.67
C PHE A 46 1.84 0.97 13.95
N PHE A 47 0.75 0.23 13.84
CA PHE A 47 -0.13 -0.05 14.97
C PHE A 47 -0.17 -1.54 15.26
N SER A 48 -0.07 -1.88 16.54
CA SER A 48 -0.57 -3.17 17.03
C SER A 48 -2.00 -2.99 17.48
N VAL A 49 -2.85 -3.99 17.20
CA VAL A 49 -4.30 -3.84 17.33
C VAL A 49 -4.97 -5.06 17.93
N TYR A 50 -6.14 -4.83 18.51
CA TYR A 50 -7.12 -5.86 18.81
C TYR A 50 -8.31 -5.77 17.86
N TYR A 51 -8.82 -6.91 17.39
CA TYR A 51 -10.09 -6.94 16.67
C TYR A 51 -10.83 -8.24 16.88
N THR A 52 -12.10 -8.23 16.53
CA THR A 52 -12.92 -9.44 16.46
C THR A 52 -13.06 -9.82 14.98
N SER A 53 -12.60 -11.01 14.63
CA SER A 53 -12.66 -11.52 13.26
C SER A 53 -14.13 -11.62 12.80
N SER A 54 -14.43 -11.11 11.61
CA SER A 54 -15.75 -11.23 11.01
C SER A 54 -16.05 -12.63 10.46
N HIS A 55 -15.04 -13.50 10.39
CA HIS A 55 -15.19 -14.86 9.87
C HIS A 55 -15.74 -15.84 10.92
N ASP A 56 -15.18 -15.82 12.13
CA ASP A 56 -15.44 -16.78 13.20
C ASP A 56 -15.84 -16.12 14.53
N GLY A 57 -15.74 -14.79 14.65
CA GLY A 57 -16.06 -14.05 15.85
C GLY A 57 -15.01 -14.16 16.95
N GLU A 58 -13.84 -14.74 16.67
CA GLU A 58 -12.76 -14.83 17.65
C GLU A 58 -12.04 -13.49 17.82
N ARG A 59 -11.62 -13.19 19.06
CA ARG A 59 -10.81 -12.00 19.34
C ARG A 59 -9.35 -12.30 18.99
N VAL A 60 -8.82 -11.52 18.06
CA VAL A 60 -7.40 -11.52 17.72
C VAL A 60 -6.70 -10.47 18.57
N GLU A 61 -5.75 -10.93 19.40
CA GLU A 61 -4.99 -10.06 20.29
C GLU A 61 -3.60 -9.73 19.74
N ASN A 62 -3.17 -8.47 19.91
CA ASN A 62 -1.85 -7.96 19.57
C ASN A 62 -1.46 -8.25 18.11
N HIS A 63 -2.42 -8.13 17.19
CA HIS A 63 -2.14 -8.31 15.78
C HIS A 63 -1.15 -7.22 15.33
N LYS A 64 -0.05 -7.65 14.73
CA LYS A 64 1.04 -6.82 14.25
C LYS A 64 1.25 -7.15 12.76
N TRP A 65 1.27 -6.18 11.87
CA TRP A 65 1.15 -4.72 12.05
C TRP A 65 0.11 -4.18 11.08
N ILE A 66 -0.53 -3.07 11.42
CA ILE A 66 -1.34 -2.28 10.48
C ILE A 66 -0.66 -0.92 10.24
N VAL A 67 -0.68 -0.43 9.00
CA VAL A 67 -0.20 0.92 8.65
C VAL A 67 -1.31 1.97 8.59
N HIS A 68 -0.91 3.25 8.64
CA HIS A 68 -1.83 4.38 8.52
C HIS A 68 -2.70 4.32 7.25
N GLU A 69 -2.18 3.92 6.08
CA GLU A 69 -2.97 3.87 4.83
C GLU A 69 -3.93 2.67 4.77
N GLU A 70 -3.80 1.71 5.68
CA GLU A 70 -4.71 0.56 5.81
C GLU A 70 -5.89 0.87 6.74
N LEU A 71 -5.94 2.08 7.32
CA LEU A 71 -6.98 2.52 8.22
C LEU A 71 -7.91 3.52 7.52
N ASP A 72 -9.21 3.29 7.66
CA ASP A 72 -10.22 4.04 6.93
C ASP A 72 -10.62 5.32 7.64
N ASN A 73 -10.70 6.41 6.87
CA ASN A 73 -11.16 7.73 7.32
C ASN A 73 -10.39 8.30 8.52
N ILE A 74 -9.14 7.89 8.71
CA ILE A 74 -8.26 8.53 9.67
C ILE A 74 -7.63 9.78 9.03
N GLY A 75 -7.73 10.93 9.71
CA GLY A 75 -7.00 12.13 9.29
C GLY A 75 -5.51 12.02 9.65
N GLU A 76 -4.75 13.08 9.41
CA GLU A 76 -3.29 13.16 9.69
C GLU A 76 -2.93 13.21 11.20
N GLY A 77 -3.87 12.83 12.08
CA GLY A 77 -3.68 12.89 13.53
C GLY A 77 -3.00 11.66 14.10
N VAL A 78 -2.24 11.85 15.18
CA VAL A 78 -1.66 10.74 15.95
C VAL A 78 -2.77 9.92 16.61
N LEU A 79 -2.79 8.62 16.35
CA LEU A 79 -3.71 7.68 17.00
C LEU A 79 -3.17 7.28 18.38
N LYS A 80 -4.01 7.34 19.40
CA LYS A 80 -3.64 6.98 20.78
C LYS A 80 -4.06 5.53 21.08
N PRO A 81 -3.39 4.84 22.01
CA PRO A 81 -3.90 3.59 22.56
C PRO A 81 -5.36 3.70 23.03
N GLY A 82 -6.16 2.68 22.74
CA GLY A 82 -7.61 2.62 22.96
C GLY A 82 -8.45 3.32 21.89
N THR A 83 -7.86 3.91 20.85
CA THR A 83 -8.63 4.47 19.73
C THR A 83 -9.21 3.33 18.89
N GLU A 84 -10.49 3.41 18.56
CA GLU A 84 -11.14 2.48 17.64
C GLU A 84 -11.14 3.07 16.22
N VAL A 85 -10.70 2.28 15.25
CA VAL A 85 -10.61 2.65 13.83
C VAL A 85 -11.11 1.47 12.97
N THR A 86 -11.62 1.75 11.77
CA THR A 86 -11.93 0.68 10.80
C THR A 86 -10.72 0.45 9.90
N THR A 87 -10.52 -0.78 9.44
CA THR A 87 -9.44 -1.12 8.51
C THR A 87 -9.96 -1.71 7.21
N SER A 88 -9.30 -1.36 6.10
CA SER A 88 -9.45 -2.01 4.80
C SER A 88 -8.39 -3.09 4.55
N ALA A 89 -7.53 -3.38 5.53
CA ALA A 89 -6.53 -4.44 5.45
C ALA A 89 -7.16 -5.83 5.30
N GLU A 90 -6.51 -6.67 4.49
CA GLU A 90 -6.91 -8.04 4.22
C GLU A 90 -5.79 -9.05 4.57
N HIS A 91 -5.01 -8.77 5.63
CA HIS A 91 -3.86 -9.62 6.00
C HIS A 91 -4.28 -11.04 6.40
N MET A 92 -5.48 -11.17 6.98
CA MET A 92 -6.08 -12.45 7.39
C MET A 92 -7.57 -12.48 7.02
N ILE A 93 -8.09 -13.69 6.83
CA ILE A 93 -9.53 -13.87 6.62
C ILE A 93 -10.31 -13.30 7.81
N GLY A 94 -11.35 -12.52 7.51
CA GLY A 94 -12.19 -11.88 8.54
C GLY A 94 -11.66 -10.55 9.09
N MET A 95 -10.53 -10.03 8.61
CA MET A 95 -9.96 -8.75 9.07
C MET A 95 -10.58 -7.51 8.42
N LYS A 96 -10.89 -7.59 7.12
CA LYS A 96 -11.43 -6.47 6.36
C LYS A 96 -12.71 -5.91 6.98
N ASP A 97 -12.84 -4.58 6.96
CA ASP A 97 -14.01 -3.84 7.42
C ASP A 97 -14.34 -4.07 8.90
N THR A 98 -13.38 -4.58 9.69
CA THR A 98 -13.54 -4.75 11.14
C THR A 98 -13.04 -3.54 11.92
N THR A 99 -13.60 -3.33 13.11
CA THR A 99 -13.11 -2.35 14.08
C THR A 99 -11.85 -2.87 14.77
N GLN A 100 -10.80 -2.07 14.70
CA GLN A 100 -9.49 -2.27 15.30
C GLN A 100 -9.33 -1.32 16.49
N GLU A 101 -8.99 -1.86 17.66
CA GLU A 101 -8.60 -1.09 18.84
C GLU A 101 -7.07 -0.94 18.85
N ILE A 102 -6.56 0.29 18.78
CA ILE A 102 -5.12 0.58 18.81
C ILE A 102 -4.55 0.21 20.18
N VAL A 103 -3.58 -0.69 20.23
CA VAL A 103 -2.89 -1.10 21.47
C VAL A 103 -1.63 -0.28 21.68
N SER A 104 -0.82 -0.15 20.63
CA SER A 104 0.40 0.64 20.63
C SER A 104 0.71 1.14 19.24
N SER A 105 1.46 2.25 19.15
CA SER A 105 2.08 2.68 17.90
C SER A 105 3.61 2.67 17.99
N GLU A 106 4.25 2.41 16.87
CA GLU A 106 5.71 2.46 16.73
C GLU A 106 6.07 3.13 15.42
N THR A 107 7.01 4.08 15.46
CA THR A 107 7.56 4.70 14.25
C THR A 107 8.86 4.02 13.88
N THR A 108 8.84 3.22 12.81
CA THR A 108 10.00 2.43 12.37
C THR A 108 9.96 2.23 10.85
N THR A 109 10.87 1.42 10.32
CA THR A 109 10.79 0.92 8.95
C THR A 109 10.21 -0.49 8.98
N VAL A 110 9.23 -0.75 8.13
CA VAL A 110 8.79 -2.12 7.85
C VAL A 110 9.12 -2.54 6.44
N TYR A 111 9.01 -3.84 6.24
CA TYR A 111 9.26 -4.51 4.99
C TYR A 111 8.09 -5.43 4.68
N MET A 112 7.77 -5.50 3.39
CA MET A 112 6.98 -6.58 2.83
C MET A 112 7.95 -7.67 2.37
N VAL A 113 7.71 -8.92 2.76
CA VAL A 113 8.66 -10.02 2.53
C VAL A 113 8.02 -11.23 1.88
N ASP A 114 8.80 -11.89 1.03
CA ASP A 114 8.54 -13.24 0.53
C ASP A 114 9.34 -14.23 1.36
N PHE A 115 8.71 -15.30 1.85
CA PHE A 115 9.41 -16.35 2.59
C PHE A 115 8.83 -17.74 2.34
N VAL A 116 9.60 -18.76 2.72
CA VAL A 116 9.15 -20.14 2.74
C VAL A 116 8.98 -20.56 4.19
N THR A 117 7.80 -21.04 4.54
CA THR A 117 7.50 -21.53 5.89
C THR A 117 8.31 -22.80 6.19
N ALA A 118 8.39 -23.18 7.47
CA ALA A 118 9.14 -24.37 7.89
C ALA A 118 8.61 -25.68 7.27
N ASP A 119 7.33 -25.72 6.89
CA ASP A 119 6.68 -26.84 6.18
C ASP A 119 6.75 -26.72 4.65
N GLY A 120 7.47 -25.74 4.11
CA GLY A 120 7.78 -25.62 2.68
C GLY A 120 6.77 -24.83 1.86
N GLN A 121 5.81 -24.15 2.48
CA GLN A 121 4.84 -23.31 1.76
C GLN A 121 5.47 -21.96 1.42
N LYS A 122 5.29 -21.53 0.17
CA LYS A 122 5.73 -20.20 -0.26
C LYS A 122 4.67 -19.17 0.13
N VAL A 123 5.07 -18.18 0.91
CA VAL A 123 4.27 -17.00 1.26
C VAL A 123 4.87 -15.81 0.52
N THR A 124 4.03 -15.08 -0.22
CA THR A 124 4.45 -13.91 -0.99
C THR A 124 3.76 -12.66 -0.49
N ASN A 125 4.44 -11.52 -0.57
CA ASN A 125 3.93 -10.20 -0.18
C ASN A 125 3.40 -10.18 1.26
N HIS A 126 4.10 -10.84 2.20
CA HIS A 126 3.70 -10.82 3.60
C HIS A 126 3.93 -9.44 4.18
N LYS A 127 2.86 -8.85 4.70
CA LYS A 127 2.81 -7.55 5.36
C LYS A 127 2.52 -7.77 6.84
N TRP A 128 3.23 -7.15 7.77
CA TRP A 128 4.47 -6.38 7.65
C TRP A 128 5.47 -6.93 8.66
N VAL A 129 6.76 -6.75 8.43
CA VAL A 129 7.80 -7.08 9.41
C VAL A 129 8.70 -5.87 9.66
N THR A 130 9.07 -5.63 10.91
CA THR A 130 10.01 -4.58 11.32
C THR A 130 11.46 -5.05 11.16
N GLU A 131 12.41 -4.11 11.12
CA GLU A 131 13.84 -4.45 11.13
C GLU A 131 14.22 -5.32 12.34
N SER A 132 13.60 -5.08 13.51
CA SER A 132 13.87 -5.85 14.73
C SER A 132 13.40 -7.31 14.68
N GLU A 133 12.48 -7.61 13.76
CA GLU A 133 11.94 -8.96 13.52
C GLU A 133 12.74 -9.72 12.46
N LEU A 134 13.69 -9.06 11.80
CA LEU A 134 14.57 -9.64 10.81
C LEU A 134 15.98 -9.85 11.37
N ARG A 135 16.68 -10.82 10.77
CA ARG A 135 18.11 -11.04 11.01
C ARG A 135 18.84 -11.15 9.67
N PRO A 136 20.10 -10.70 9.57
CA PRO A 136 20.91 -10.92 8.38
C PRO A 136 21.00 -12.41 8.04
N LEU A 137 21.06 -12.73 6.75
CA LEU A 137 21.47 -14.06 6.29
C LEU A 137 22.96 -14.24 6.58
N GLU A 138 23.31 -15.35 7.22
CA GLU A 138 24.71 -15.79 7.38
C GLU A 138 25.20 -16.57 6.15
#